data_AF-L2F8V4-F1
#
_entry.id   AF-L2F8V4-F1
#
_cell.length_a   1.000
_cell.length_b   1.000
_cell.length_c   1.000
_cell.angle_alpha   90.00
_cell.angle_beta   90.00
_cell.angle_gamma   90.00
#
_symmetry.space_group_name_H-M   'P 1'
#
loop_
_entity.id
_entity.type
_entity.pdbx_description
1 polymer ?
#
loop_
_entity_poly.entity_id
_entity_poly.type
_entity_poly.pdbx_seq_one_letter_code
_entity_poly.pdbx_strand_id
1 'polypeptide(L)' 'MYYSQVLPKLNHNLDVMNDIRNAVNAGRIVTAHERNISVKGWHGTGYIILDPITGTGAYLIGGGVDGGI' A
#
# COMPACT_ATOMS: atom_id res chain seq x y z
N MET A 1 -13.71 3.85 10.24
CA MET A 1 -14.88 4.39 9.52
C MET A 1 -14.54 4.98 8.12
N TYR A 2 -13.28 5.09 7.71
CA TYR A 2 -12.90 5.63 6.37
C TYR A 2 -12.59 4.57 5.30
N TYR A 3 -12.35 3.33 5.71
CA TYR A 3 -11.85 2.28 4.81
C TYR A 3 -12.75 2.00 3.59
N SER A 4 -14.06 1.86 3.80
CA SER A 4 -15.03 1.58 2.72
C SER A 4 -15.21 2.74 1.74
N GLN A 5 -14.84 3.96 2.11
CA GLN A 5 -14.91 5.15 1.25
C GLN A 5 -13.62 5.39 0.47
N VAL A 6 -12.48 4.94 1.00
CA VAL A 6 -11.15 5.12 0.41
C VAL A 6 -10.77 3.95 -0.49
N LEU A 7 -11.04 2.71 -0.08
CA LEU A 7 -10.66 1.51 -0.83
C LEU A 7 -11.16 1.51 -2.29
N PRO A 8 -12.39 1.95 -2.61
CA PRO A 8 -12.85 2.01 -4.01
C PRO A 8 -12.10 3.00 -4.90
N LYS A 9 -11.36 3.95 -4.31
CA LYS A 9 -10.54 4.92 -5.06
C LYS A 9 -9.17 4.37 -5.43
N LEU A 10 -8.73 3.32 -4.75
CA LEU A 10 -7.43 2.71 -4.98
C LEU A 10 -7.49 1.75 -6.17
N ASN A 11 -6.55 1.91 -7.10
CA ASN A 11 -6.42 1.07 -8.28
C ASN A 11 -4.95 0.66 -8.48
N HIS A 12 -4.60 -0.50 -7.91
CA HIS A 12 -3.29 -1.12 -7.99
C HIS A 12 -3.41 -2.60 -8.35
N ASN A 13 -2.26 -3.25 -8.56
CA ASN A 13 -2.18 -4.70 -8.75
C ASN A 13 -2.82 -5.45 -7.57
N LEU A 14 -3.32 -6.65 -7.84
CA LEU A 14 -4.09 -7.44 -6.88
C LEU A 14 -3.34 -7.69 -5.57
N ASP A 15 -2.04 -7.95 -5.63
CA ASP A 15 -1.22 -8.23 -4.44
C ASP A 15 -1.14 -7.02 -3.51
N VAL A 16 -0.90 -5.83 -4.07
CA VAL A 16 -0.91 -4.57 -3.31
C VAL A 16 -2.29 -4.32 -2.71
N MET A 17 -3.35 -4.52 -3.49
CA MET A 17 -4.71 -4.36 -3.00
C MET A 17 -5.01 -5.33 -1.86
N ASN A 18 -4.55 -6.58 -1.94
CA ASN A 18 -4.74 -7.57 -0.89
C ASN A 18 -3.96 -7.21 0.39
N ASP A 19 -2.72 -6.74 0.26
CA ASP A 19 -1.92 -6.34 1.42
C ASP A 19 -2.54 -5.14 2.15
N ILE A 20 -2.97 -4.11 1.40
CA ILE A 20 -3.69 -2.96 1.96
C ILE A 20 -4.95 -3.41 2.72
N ARG A 21 -5.75 -4.32 2.14
CA ARG A 21 -6.96 -4.84 2.82
C ARG A 21 -6.62 -5.59 4.10
N ASN A 22 -5.61 -6.46 4.06
CA ASN A 22 -5.18 -7.25 5.22
C ASN A 22 -4.65 -6.36 6.34
N ALA A 23 -3.82 -5.37 6.00
CA ALA A 23 -3.27 -4.41 6.95
C ALA A 23 -4.37 -3.59 7.64
N VAL A 24 -5.33 -3.06 6.87
CA VAL A 24 -6.45 -2.32 7.46
C VAL A 24 -7.32 -3.22 8.34
N ASN A 25 -7.60 -4.46 7.91
CA ASN A 25 -8.33 -5.43 8.73
C ASN A 25 -7.60 -5.77 10.04
N ALA A 26 -6.27 -5.71 10.05
CA ALA A 26 -5.43 -5.87 11.24
C ALA A 26 -5.30 -4.59 12.10
N GLY A 27 -6.06 -3.53 11.80
CA GLY A 27 -6.04 -2.27 12.55
C GLY A 27 -4.82 -1.40 12.25
N ARG A 28 -4.10 -1.64 11.14
CA ARG A 28 -2.99 -0.80 10.69
C ARG A 28 -3.48 0.42 9.93
N ILE A 29 -2.65 1.46 9.88
CA ILE A 29 -2.85 2.64 9.04
C ILE A 29 -2.05 2.46 7.75
N VAL A 30 -2.70 2.65 6.61
CA VAL A 30 -2.07 2.57 5.30
C VAL A 30 -2.07 3.94 4.63
N THR A 31 -0.91 4.33 4.08
CA THR A 31 -0.80 5.48 3.17
C THR A 31 -0.28 5.01 1.82
N ALA A 32 -1.02 5.27 0.75
CA ALA A 32 -0.69 4.83 -0.60
C ALA A 32 -1.07 5.91 -1.62
N HIS A 33 -0.47 5.87 -2.80
CA HIS A 33 -1.01 6.58 -3.96
C HIS A 33 -2.40 6.03 -4.32
N GLU A 34 -3.25 6.79 -5.02
CA GLU A 34 -4.55 6.25 -5.48
C GLU A 34 -4.40 5.26 -6.65
N ARG A 35 -3.30 5.36 -7.40
CA ARG A 35 -3.02 4.55 -8.59
C ARG A 35 -1.51 4.41 -8.79
N ASN A 36 -1.10 3.42 -9.58
CA ASN A 36 0.30 3.27 -9.97
C ASN A 36 0.83 4.57 -10.61
N ILE A 37 2.11 4.84 -10.37
CA ILE A 37 2.84 5.94 -11.00
C ILE A 37 3.87 5.37 -12.00
N SER A 38 4.24 6.20 -12.97
CA SER A 38 5.31 5.90 -13.93
C SER A 38 6.40 6.95 -13.79
N VAL A 39 7.60 6.55 -13.37
CA VAL A 39 8.72 7.45 -13.14
C VAL A 39 10.01 6.78 -13.61
N LYS A 40 10.76 7.42 -14.51
CA LYS A 40 12.08 6.96 -14.98
C LYS A 40 12.13 5.48 -15.42
N GLY A 41 11.09 5.02 -16.13
CA GLY A 41 11.00 3.64 -16.62
C GLY A 41 10.48 2.61 -15.60
N TRP A 42 10.32 3.00 -14.33
CA TRP A 42 9.63 2.19 -13.33
C TRP A 42 8.13 2.47 -13.36
N HIS A 43 7.33 1.41 -13.24
CA HIS A 43 5.87 1.47 -13.12
C HIS A 43 5.42 0.64 -11.92
N GLY A 44 4.81 1.29 -10.94
CA GLY A 44 4.38 0.62 -9.71
C GLY A 44 3.81 1.61 -8.71
N THR A 45 3.78 1.22 -7.43
CA THR A 45 3.28 2.09 -6.36
C THR A 45 4.11 1.93 -5.10
N GLY A 46 4.39 3.03 -4.41
CA GLY A 46 4.91 3.01 -3.05
C GLY A 46 3.76 3.10 -2.06
N TYR A 47 3.83 2.36 -0.95
CA TYR A 47 2.86 2.47 0.13
C TYR A 47 3.52 2.20 1.49
N ILE A 48 2.87 2.68 2.55
CA ILE A 48 3.33 2.60 3.93
C ILE A 48 2.27 1.86 4.74
N ILE A 49 2.71 0.91 5.57
CA ILE A 49 1.89 0.28 6.61
C ILE A 49 2.46 0.66 7.96
N LEU A 50 1.63 1.23 8.84
CA LEU A 50 2.00 1.68 10.18
C LEU A 50 1.14 1.00 11.25
N ASP A 51 1.80 0.51 12.29
CA ASP A 51 1.18 0.16 13.56
C ASP A 51 0.96 1.45 14.38
N PRO A 52 -0.30 1.88 14.59
CA PRO A 52 -0.57 3.11 15.32
C PRO A 52 -0.27 3.00 16.83
N ILE A 53 -0.11 1.78 17.38
CA ILE A 53 0.13 1.55 18.81
C ILE A 53 1.63 1.62 19.12
N THR A 54 2.44 0.95 18.29
CA THR A 54 3.89 0.84 18.52
C THR A 54 4.70 1.86 17.74
N GLY A 55 4.12 2.46 16.70
CA GLY A 55 4.82 3.33 15.76
C GLY A 55 5.72 2.58 14.76
N THR A 56 5.73 1.24 14.80
CA THR A 56 6.46 0.44 13.82
C THR A 56 5.79 0.49 12.46
N GLY A 57 6.55 0.33 11.38
CA GLY A 57 5.99 0.32 10.04
C GLY A 57 6.97 -0.09 8.96
N ALA A 58 6.45 -0.27 7.75
CA ALA A 58 7.22 -0.65 6.57
C ALA A 58 6.91 0.31 5.41
N TYR A 59 7.94 0.60 4.62
CA TYR A 59 7.85 1.25 3.32
C TYR A 59 7.98 0.16 2.26
N LEU A 60 6.95 -0.01 1.43
CA LEU A 60 6.80 -1.14 0.52
C LEU A 60 6.71 -0.66 -0.93
N ILE A 61 7.20 -1.48 -1.87
CA ILE A 61 7.16 -1.17 -3.30
C ILE A 61 6.33 -2.22 -4.02
N GLY A 62 5.10 -1.83 -4.36
CA GLY A 62 4.21 -2.62 -5.19
C GLY A 62 4.78 -2.84 -6.58
N GLY A 63 4.87 -4.11 -6.98
CA GLY A 63 5.50 -4.55 -8.22
C GLY A 63 6.55 -5.65 -8.04
N GLY A 64 6.73 -6.17 -6.82
CA GLY A 64 7.60 -7.35 -6.56
C GLY A 64 9.09 -7.01 -6.48
N VAL A 65 9.44 -5.74 -6.25
CA VAL A 65 10.82 -5.26 -6.14
C VAL A 65 11.20 -4.91 -4.70
N ASP A 66 10.59 -5.59 -3.73
CA ASP A 66 10.79 -5.38 -2.28
C ASP A 66 12.21 -5.80 -1.84
N GLY A 67 13.22 -5.06 -2.30
CA GLY A 67 14.62 -5.23 -1.94
C GLY A 67 15.42 -6.26 -2.75
N GLY A 68 14.85 -6.88 -3.78
CA GLY A 68 15.53 -7.88 -4.62
C GLY A 68 15.37 -7.63 -6.12
N ILE A 69 16.49 -7.68 -6.84
CA ILE A 69 16.55 -8.14 -8.23
C ILE A 69 16.83 -9.64 -8.19
#